data_AF-A0A9D6I1T1-F1
#
_entry.id   AF-A0A9D6I1T1-F1
#
_cell.length_a   1.000
_cell.length_b   1.000
_cell.length_c   1.000
_cell.angle_alpha   90.00
_cell.angle_beta   90.00
_cell.angle_gamma   90.00
#
_symmetry.space_group_name_H-M   'P 1'
#
loop_
_entity.id
_entity.type
_entity.pdbx_description
1 polymer ?
#
loop_
_entity_poly.entity_id
_entity_poly.type
_entity_poly.pdbx_seq_one_letter_code
_entity_poly.pdbx_strand_id
1 'polypeptide(L)'
;MVPRILHAALTLTAILIIGVFVALARVSPPPAPNLTTVLRAAAGAEILTVVVLMKLVSGQIEALRTGEDAAAWWAAQGPRAIVLWALAEATAAIGGVFWYLARDPLLLVGLGGFGLGALVWMRPGKLVLG
;
A
#
# COMPACT_ATOMS: atom_id res chain seq x y z
N MET A 1 15.92 -9.06 -11.05
CA MET A 1 15.85 -7.59 -11.27
C MET A 1 14.41 -7.10 -11.41
N VAL A 2 13.57 -7.77 -12.20
CA VAL A 2 12.15 -7.42 -12.41
C VAL A 2 11.35 -7.14 -11.12
N PRO A 3 11.44 -7.95 -10.04
CA PRO A 3 10.64 -7.71 -8.82
C PRO A 3 10.99 -6.39 -8.12
N ARG A 4 12.27 -5.96 -8.19
CA ARG A 4 12.73 -4.70 -7.62
C ARG A 4 12.19 -3.51 -8.42
N ILE A 5 12.18 -3.62 -9.74
CA ILE A 5 11.66 -2.56 -10.62
C ILE A 5 10.17 -2.38 -10.39
N LEU A 6 9.41 -3.49 -10.34
CA LEU A 6 7.97 -3.44 -10.14
C LEU A 6 7.59 -2.88 -8.76
N HIS A 7 8.26 -3.34 -7.70
CA HIS A 7 8.05 -2.81 -6.35
C HIS A 7 8.40 -1.31 -6.26
N ALA A 8 9.52 -0.90 -6.87
CA ALA A 8 9.91 0.51 -6.92
C ALA A 8 8.89 1.36 -7.70
N ALA A 9 8.36 0.84 -8.82
CA ALA A 9 7.34 1.53 -9.61
C ALA A 9 6.06 1.74 -8.79
N LEU A 10 5.54 0.69 -8.13
CA LEU A 10 4.36 0.81 -7.26
C LEU A 10 4.60 1.78 -6.09
N THR A 11 5.78 1.70 -5.47
CA THR A 11 6.15 2.62 -4.38
C THR A 11 6.20 4.07 -4.85
N LEU A 12 6.81 4.33 -6.01
CA LEU A 12 6.87 5.66 -6.60
C LEU A 12 5.47 6.18 -6.96
N THR A 13 4.62 5.33 -7.55
CA THR A 13 3.23 5.68 -7.87
C THR A 13 2.44 6.06 -6.61
N ALA A 14 2.55 5.28 -5.53
CA ALA A 14 1.91 5.60 -4.26
C ALA A 14 2.34 6.98 -3.71
N ILE A 15 3.65 7.27 -3.75
CA ILE A 15 4.20 8.56 -3.33
C ILE A 15 3.69 9.70 -4.21
N LEU A 16 3.69 9.51 -5.54
CA LEU A 16 3.24 10.51 -6.50
C LEU A 16 1.75 10.82 -6.32
N ILE A 17 0.90 9.81 -6.16
CA ILE A 17 -0.55 10.01 -5.94
C ILE A 17 -0.78 10.82 -4.67
N ILE A 18 -0.14 10.47 -3.56
CA ILE A 18 -0.22 11.26 -2.32
C ILE A 18 0.25 12.69 -2.57
N GLY A 19 1.39 12.86 -3.25
CA GLY A 19 1.94 14.17 -3.60
C GLY A 19 0.98 15.03 -4.43
N VAL A 20 0.30 14.43 -5.41
CA VAL A 20 -0.72 15.09 -6.24
C VAL A 20 -1.87 15.59 -5.36
N PHE A 21 -2.43 14.75 -4.50
CA PHE A 21 -3.50 15.16 -3.61
C PHE A 21 -3.06 16.25 -2.62
N VAL A 22 -1.81 16.18 -2.12
CA VAL A 22 -1.20 17.25 -1.30
C VAL A 22 -1.03 18.55 -2.06
N ALA A 23 -0.65 18.50 -3.34
CA ALA A 23 -0.54 19.69 -4.17
C ALA A 23 -1.92 20.30 -4.46
N LEU A 24 -2.90 19.47 -4.85
CA LEU A 24 -4.29 19.90 -5.04
C LEU A 24 -4.84 20.56 -3.78
N ALA A 25 -4.46 20.05 -2.60
CA ALA A 25 -4.93 20.58 -1.33
C ALA A 25 -4.57 22.04 -1.06
N ARG A 26 -3.49 22.53 -1.67
CA ARG A 26 -3.01 23.90 -1.51
C ARG A 26 -3.80 24.90 -2.32
N VAL A 27 -4.52 24.45 -3.35
CA VAL A 27 -5.23 25.30 -4.31
C VAL A 27 -6.75 25.14 -4.23
N SER A 28 -7.26 24.20 -3.42
CA SER A 28 -8.69 23.97 -3.24
C SER A 28 -9.09 23.80 -1.77
N PRO A 29 -10.24 24.35 -1.35
CA PRO A 29 -10.83 24.04 -0.05
C PRO A 29 -11.20 22.55 0.04
N PRO A 30 -11.37 21.98 1.25
CA PRO A 30 -11.86 20.61 1.43
C PRO A 30 -13.20 20.43 0.68
N PRO A 31 -13.28 19.50 -0.28
CA PRO A 31 -14.52 19.27 -1.02
C PRO A 31 -15.66 18.69 -0.18
N ALA A 32 -15.35 17.93 0.88
CA ALA A 32 -16.36 17.19 1.65
C ALA A 32 -16.05 17.15 3.17
N PRO A 33 -15.94 18.31 3.84
CA PRO A 33 -15.56 18.38 5.25
C PRO A 33 -16.59 17.72 6.18
N ASN A 34 -17.86 17.71 5.80
CA ASN A 34 -18.97 17.08 6.53
C ASN A 34 -18.93 15.54 6.49
N LEU A 35 -18.14 14.93 5.59
CA LEU A 35 -18.03 13.48 5.48
C LEU A 35 -16.93 12.88 6.36
N THR A 36 -16.23 13.69 7.16
CA THR A 36 -15.07 13.24 7.96
C THR A 36 -15.35 11.97 8.79
N THR A 37 -16.48 11.91 9.50
CA THR A 37 -16.85 10.73 10.31
C THR A 37 -17.05 9.48 9.45
N VAL A 38 -17.72 9.61 8.30
CA VAL A 38 -17.96 8.51 7.36
C VAL A 38 -16.65 8.03 6.75
N LEU A 39 -15.78 8.96 6.35
CA LEU A 39 -14.47 8.64 5.78
C LEU A 39 -13.55 7.96 6.79
N ARG A 40 -13.62 8.33 8.07
CA ARG A 40 -12.90 7.62 9.15
C ARG A 40 -13.40 6.20 9.34
N ALA A 41 -14.71 6.00 9.33
CA ALA A 41 -15.28 4.66 9.43
C ALA A 41 -14.89 3.79 8.22
N ALA A 42 -14.97 4.35 7.02
CA ALA A 42 -14.52 3.71 5.78
C ALA A 42 -13.01 3.40 5.82
N ALA A 43 -12.19 4.31 6.33
CA ALA A 43 -10.75 4.09 6.51
C ALA A 43 -10.46 2.93 7.47
N GLY A 44 -11.19 2.84 8.58
CA GLY A 44 -11.08 1.71 9.51
C GLY A 44 -11.44 0.38 8.84
N ALA A 45 -12.52 0.35 8.06
CA ALA A 45 -12.93 -0.84 7.30
C ALA A 45 -11.91 -1.23 6.22
N GLU A 46 -11.34 -0.26 5.52
CA GLU A 46 -10.28 -0.45 4.53
C GLU A 46 -9.02 -1.05 5.17
N ILE A 47 -8.52 -0.47 6.27
CA ILE A 47 -7.36 -1.00 6.99
C ILE A 47 -7.62 -2.44 7.42
N LEU A 48 -8.79 -2.71 8.02
CA LEU A 48 -9.14 -4.06 8.46
C LEU A 48 -9.15 -5.04 7.28
N THR A 49 -9.75 -4.64 6.16
CA THR A 49 -9.87 -5.46 4.95
C THR A 49 -8.49 -5.77 4.38
N VAL A 50 -7.65 -4.75 4.23
CA VAL A 50 -6.29 -4.87 3.70
C VAL A 50 -5.44 -5.73 4.62
N VAL A 51 -5.47 -5.51 5.94
CA VAL A 51 -4.71 -6.34 6.89
C VAL A 51 -5.12 -7.81 6.80
N VAL A 52 -6.43 -8.11 6.70
CA VAL A 52 -6.93 -9.48 6.54
C VAL A 52 -6.43 -10.09 5.23
N LEU A 53 -6.60 -9.38 4.10
CA LEU A 53 -6.16 -9.86 2.79
C LEU A 53 -4.66 -10.06 2.72
N MET A 54 -3.88 -9.12 3.26
CA MET A 54 -2.43 -9.22 3.32
C MET A 54 -1.99 -10.42 4.13
N LYS A 55 -2.62 -10.69 5.28
CA LYS A 55 -2.33 -11.86 6.10
C LYS A 55 -2.67 -13.17 5.39
N LEU A 56 -3.80 -13.22 4.68
CA LEU A 56 -4.22 -14.40 3.91
C LEU A 56 -3.25 -14.70 2.76
N VAL A 57 -2.85 -13.66 2.02
CA VAL A 57 -1.95 -13.81 0.87
C VAL A 57 -0.51 -14.07 1.33
N SER A 58 -0.02 -13.35 2.34
CA SER A 58 1.35 -13.54 2.86
C SER A 58 1.54 -14.91 3.49
N GLY A 59 0.50 -15.47 4.13
CA GLY A 59 0.53 -16.82 4.68
C GLY A 59 0.67 -17.92 3.61
N GLN A 60 0.47 -17.60 2.34
CA GLN A 60 0.66 -18.51 1.20
C GLN A 60 2.03 -18.33 0.52
N ILE A 61 2.84 -17.36 0.96
CA ILE A 61 4.18 -17.12 0.42
C ILE A 61 5.16 -17.90 1.28
N GLU A 62 5.77 -18.93 0.69
CA GLU A 62 6.81 -19.72 1.34
C GLU A 62 8.15 -19.01 1.25
N ALA A 63 8.93 -18.99 2.34
CA ALA A 63 10.28 -18.42 2.34
C ALA A 63 11.22 -19.23 1.43
N LEU A 64 12.19 -18.55 0.82
CA LEU A 64 13.19 -19.21 -0.03
C LEU A 64 14.04 -20.17 0.80
N ARG A 65 14.12 -21.43 0.38
CA ARG A 65 14.92 -22.44 1.07
C ARG A 65 16.40 -22.33 0.68
N THR A 66 17.29 -22.73 1.58
CA THR A 66 18.73 -22.74 1.31
C THR A 66 19.04 -23.62 0.09
N GLY A 67 19.71 -23.06 -0.91
CA GLY A 67 20.07 -23.76 -2.16
C GLY A 67 19.01 -23.70 -3.26
N GLU A 68 17.86 -23.08 -3.02
CA GLU A 68 16.82 -22.87 -4.03
C GLU A 68 17.15 -21.68 -4.95
N ASP A 69 16.78 -21.78 -6.22
CA ASP A 69 16.96 -20.69 -7.19
C ASP A 69 15.92 -19.58 -6.95
N ALA A 70 16.42 -18.38 -6.67
CA ALA A 70 15.59 -17.20 -6.47
C ALA A 70 14.74 -16.85 -7.71
N ALA A 71 15.20 -17.13 -8.92
CA ALA A 71 14.42 -16.84 -10.13
C ALA A 71 13.19 -17.77 -10.24
N ALA A 72 13.38 -19.07 -10.02
CA ALA A 72 12.29 -20.04 -9.94
C ALA A 72 11.31 -19.69 -8.80
N TRP A 73 11.81 -19.28 -7.64
CA TRP A 73 10.97 -18.85 -6.51
C TRP A 73 10.09 -17.64 -6.89
N TRP A 74 10.67 -16.61 -7.52
CA TRP A 74 9.91 -15.44 -7.96
C TRP A 74 8.89 -15.77 -9.06
N ALA A 75 9.14 -16.78 -9.89
CA ALA A 75 8.15 -17.24 -10.86
C ALA A 75 6.92 -17.87 -10.17
N ALA A 76 7.15 -18.62 -9.08
CA ALA A 76 6.07 -19.29 -8.33
C ALA A 76 5.32 -18.37 -7.35
N GLN A 77 6.05 -17.51 -6.62
CA GLN A 77 5.50 -16.68 -5.54
C GLN A 77 5.29 -15.21 -5.94
N GLY A 78 5.89 -14.77 -7.05
CA GLY A 78 5.83 -13.39 -7.53
C GLY A 78 4.42 -12.82 -7.69
N PRO A 79 3.45 -13.54 -8.29
CA PRO A 79 2.08 -13.03 -8.41
C PRO A 79 1.45 -12.68 -7.06
N ARG A 80 1.69 -13.48 -6.01
CA ARG A 80 1.18 -13.20 -4.65
C ARG A 80 1.84 -11.96 -4.05
N ALA A 81 3.15 -11.82 -4.23
CA ALA A 81 3.88 -10.63 -3.80
C ALA A 81 3.35 -9.36 -4.50
N ILE A 82 3.02 -9.44 -5.79
CA ILE A 82 2.44 -8.31 -6.54
C ILE A 82 1.08 -7.92 -5.97
N VAL A 83 0.22 -8.89 -5.62
CA VAL A 83 -1.06 -8.61 -4.98
C VAL A 83 -0.87 -7.85 -3.66
N LEU A 84 0.09 -8.27 -2.83
CA LEU A 84 0.40 -7.56 -1.58
C LEU A 84 0.85 -6.11 -1.83
N TRP A 85 1.72 -5.90 -2.83
CA TRP A 85 2.19 -4.56 -3.17
C TRP A 85 1.08 -3.68 -3.74
N ALA A 86 0.22 -4.23 -4.60
CA ALA A 86 -0.92 -3.52 -5.17
C ALA A 86 -1.94 -3.13 -4.09
N LEU A 87 -2.22 -4.00 -3.13
CA LEU A 87 -3.07 -3.68 -1.98
C LEU A 87 -2.49 -2.49 -1.19
N ALA A 88 -1.21 -2.54 -0.86
CA ALA A 88 -0.56 -1.47 -0.10
C ALA A 88 -0.50 -0.13 -0.86
N GLU A 89 -0.25 -0.18 -2.17
CA GLU A 89 -0.29 1.00 -3.05
C GLU A 89 -1.70 1.60 -3.13
N ALA A 90 -2.72 0.77 -3.32
CA ALA A 90 -4.12 1.20 -3.32
C ALA A 90 -4.53 1.84 -1.99
N THR A 91 -4.16 1.24 -0.85
CA THR A 91 -4.43 1.82 0.47
C THR A 91 -3.77 3.19 0.63
N ALA A 92 -2.53 3.34 0.14
CA ALA A 92 -1.83 4.61 0.18
C ALA A 92 -2.55 5.68 -0.67
N ALA A 93 -2.99 5.32 -1.87
CA ALA A 93 -3.77 6.17 -2.76
C ALA A 93 -5.11 6.60 -2.14
N ILE A 94 -5.87 5.65 -1.56
CA ILE A 94 -7.14 5.93 -0.87
C ILE A 94 -6.91 6.89 0.29
N GLY A 95 -5.82 6.74 1.05
CA GLY A 95 -5.45 7.67 2.10
C GLY A 95 -5.23 9.10 1.62
N GLY A 96 -4.54 9.26 0.48
CA GLY A 96 -4.37 10.56 -0.18
C GLY A 96 -5.71 11.20 -0.59
N VAL A 97 -6.61 10.41 -1.20
CA VAL A 97 -7.95 10.86 -1.60
C VAL A 97 -8.78 11.27 -0.38
N PHE A 98 -8.85 10.42 0.65
CA PHE A 98 -9.68 10.63 1.83
C PHE A 98 -9.22 11.86 2.62
N TRP A 99 -7.91 12.00 2.79
CA TRP A 99 -7.34 13.23 3.35
C TRP A 99 -7.65 14.45 2.48
N TYR A 100 -7.58 14.33 1.15
CA TYR A 100 -7.89 15.46 0.29
C TYR A 100 -9.34 15.93 0.45
N LEU A 101 -10.28 14.99 0.59
CA LEU A 101 -11.71 15.26 0.76
C LEU A 101 -12.04 15.94 2.10
N ALA A 102 -11.46 15.44 3.20
CA ALA A 102 -11.81 15.88 4.56
C ALA A 102 -10.80 16.85 5.20
N ARG A 103 -9.59 16.96 4.66
CA ARG A 103 -8.41 17.64 5.26
C ARG A 103 -8.03 17.11 6.65
N ASP A 104 -8.42 15.88 6.96
CA ASP A 104 -8.15 15.25 8.24
C ASP A 104 -6.83 14.46 8.20
N PRO A 105 -5.78 14.90 8.93
CA PRO A 105 -4.46 14.26 8.91
C PRO A 105 -4.48 12.80 9.35
N LEU A 106 -5.46 12.38 10.17
CA LEU A 106 -5.57 10.97 10.57
C LEU A 106 -5.84 10.04 9.38
N LEU A 107 -6.54 10.51 8.35
CA LEU A 107 -6.80 9.72 7.14
C LEU A 107 -5.52 9.57 6.31
N LEU A 108 -4.71 10.62 6.21
CA LEU A 108 -3.44 10.58 5.47
C LEU A 108 -2.42 9.69 6.17
N VAL A 109 -2.22 9.91 7.47
CA VAL A 109 -1.24 9.13 8.23
C VAL A 109 -1.73 7.70 8.40
N GLY A 110 -3.02 7.51 8.70
CA GLY A 110 -3.61 6.20 8.92
C GLY A 110 -3.59 5.30 7.69
N LEU A 111 -4.08 5.76 6.54
CA LEU A 111 -4.12 4.96 5.31
C LEU A 111 -2.87 5.15 4.45
N GLY A 112 -2.54 6.41 4.15
CA GLY A 112 -1.36 6.79 3.35
C GLY A 112 -0.05 6.28 3.96
N GLY A 113 0.14 6.58 5.24
CA GLY A 113 1.30 6.11 5.99
C GLY A 113 1.34 4.59 6.14
N PHE A 114 0.21 3.94 6.42
CA PHE A 114 0.14 2.49 6.50
C PHE A 114 0.49 1.81 5.17
N GLY A 115 -0.10 2.24 4.05
CA GLY A 115 0.18 1.68 2.73
C GLY A 115 1.64 1.84 2.31
N LEU A 116 2.23 3.03 2.52
CA LEU A 116 3.67 3.24 2.28
C LEU A 116 4.56 2.39 3.21
N GLY A 117 4.22 2.33 4.49
CA GLY A 117 4.94 1.50 5.47
C GLY A 117 4.90 0.02 5.10
N ALA A 118 3.74 -0.46 4.65
CA ALA A 118 3.55 -1.82 4.17
C ALA A 118 4.41 -2.10 2.92
N LEU A 119 4.46 -1.18 1.94
CA LEU A 119 5.33 -1.30 0.77
C LEU A 119 6.81 -1.41 1.18
N VAL A 120 7.27 -0.55 2.10
CA VAL A 120 8.67 -0.59 2.59
C VAL A 120 8.96 -1.91 3.32
N TRP A 121 8.02 -2.38 4.13
CA TRP A 121 8.15 -3.64 4.87
C TRP A 121 8.24 -4.85 3.94
N MET A 122 7.45 -4.87 2.87
CA MET A 122 7.37 -5.99 1.93
C MET A 122 8.33 -5.85 0.74
N ARG A 123 9.43 -5.13 0.91
CA ARG A 123 10.47 -5.02 -0.12
C ARG A 123 10.91 -6.42 -0.59
N PRO A 124 11.26 -6.60 -1.88
CA PRO A 124 11.54 -7.92 -2.45
C PRO A 124 12.53 -8.77 -1.64
N GLY A 125 13.59 -8.16 -1.11
CA GLY A 125 14.58 -8.90 -0.31
C GLY A 125 14.03 -9.45 1.00
N LYS A 126 13.01 -8.83 1.59
CA LYS A 126 12.40 -9.30 2.82
C LYS A 126 11.45 -10.46 2.58
N LEU A 127 10.64 -10.40 1.52
CA LEU A 127 9.73 -11.50 1.16
C LEU A 127 10.46 -12.81 0.86
N VAL A 128 11.68 -12.72 0.34
CA VAL A 128 12.54 -13.89 0.08
C VAL A 128 13.09 -14.49 1.37
N LEU A 129 13.39 -13.66 2.38
CA LEU A 129 14.06 -14.06 3.62
C LEU A 129 13.10 -14.53 4.74
N GLY A 130 11.82 -14.18 4.64
CA GLY A 130 10.83 -14.34 5.73
C GLY A 130 10.85 -13.14 6.67
#